data_AF-A0A969E3Z6-F1
#
_entry.id   AF-A0A969E3Z6-F1
#
_cell.length_a   1.000
_cell.length_b   1.000
_cell.length_c   1.000
_cell.angle_alpha   90.00
_cell.angle_beta   90.00
_cell.angle_gamma   90.00
#
_symmetry.space_group_name_H-M   'P 1'
#
loop_
_entity.id
_entity.type
_entity.pdbx_description
1 polymer ?
#
loop_
_entity_poly.entity_id
_entity_poly.type
_entity_poly.pdbx_seq_one_letter_code
_entity_poly.pdbx_strand_id
1 'polypeptide(L)'
;MKTINLTALNASKNTLRTAGIRIFGSGTPLDTVTVAQDLEPEYVVFSPDSRFLYVTMQENNAILTIDVRQKDIALNGTLPAIFPLGLKDLTTVGNGFDASDRSPAASLANWRVKAAYSPDAIAFFNAAQRNYLVTANEGDYREYGNILEETTVSSLRLDRAKFPDSTFILREEALGRLAVSKFTGDTDGDGDNDEIHVNGARSFTIWDASNGNLVWDSGDWLERITRDSIYFNANNSNTNIARKNRSDNKGPEPEGVATAVLNGRTYAFVSLERVGGVAAFNVTNPQNPTFATYTNNRRGVATDDLGPEGILFINAADSPDNKKPITIGK
;
A
#
# COMPACT_ATOMS: atom_id res chain seq x y z
N MET A 1 -22.44 -7.74 21.49
CA MET A 1 -21.58 -6.82 20.72
C MET A 1 -20.58 -6.20 21.69
N LYS A 2 -19.27 -6.17 21.38
CA LYS A 2 -18.25 -5.47 22.19
C LYS A 2 -17.49 -4.54 21.27
N THR A 3 -17.39 -3.27 21.65
CA THR A 3 -16.53 -2.28 20.99
C THR A 3 -15.11 -2.46 21.53
N ILE A 4 -14.13 -2.57 20.63
CA ILE A 4 -12.70 -2.57 20.99
C ILE A 4 -12.24 -1.13 20.91
N ASN A 5 -11.70 -0.60 22.00
CA ASN A 5 -11.24 0.79 22.07
C ASN A 5 -9.71 0.85 21.95
N LEU A 6 -9.21 1.82 21.20
CA LEU A 6 -7.78 2.04 20.97
C LEU A 6 -7.15 3.04 21.96
N THR A 7 -7.90 3.54 22.96
CA THR A 7 -7.41 4.52 23.94
C THR A 7 -6.21 4.04 24.75
N ALA A 8 -6.02 2.73 24.90
CA ALA A 8 -4.83 2.15 25.52
C ALA A 8 -3.53 2.53 24.77
N LEU A 9 -3.61 2.83 23.46
CA LEU A 9 -2.47 3.26 22.65
C LEU A 9 -2.15 4.75 22.83
N ASN A 10 -3.04 5.55 23.42
CA ASN A 10 -2.87 7.01 23.54
C ASN A 10 -1.59 7.39 24.30
N ALA A 11 -1.24 6.63 25.33
CA ALA A 11 -0.03 6.85 26.12
C ALA A 11 1.28 6.55 25.33
N SER A 12 1.18 5.76 24.25
CA SER A 12 2.33 5.32 23.44
C SER A 12 2.57 6.19 22.21
N LYS A 13 1.85 7.30 22.04
CA LYS A 13 1.90 8.16 20.85
C LYS A 13 3.32 8.45 20.34
N ASN A 14 4.22 8.91 21.21
CA ASN A 14 5.60 9.25 20.84
C ASN A 14 6.40 8.00 20.44
N THR A 15 6.20 6.88 21.14
CA THR A 15 6.85 5.60 20.80
C THR A 15 6.40 5.09 19.43
N LEU A 16 5.09 5.14 19.16
CA LEU A 16 4.52 4.71 17.88
C LEU A 16 5.04 5.56 16.71
N ARG A 17 5.11 6.89 16.90
CA ARG A 17 5.72 7.81 15.93
C ARG A 17 7.19 7.54 15.68
N THR A 18 7.96 7.34 16.75
CA THR A 18 9.38 7.00 16.64
C THR A 18 9.59 5.69 15.88
N ALA A 19 8.66 4.75 16.02
CA ALA A 19 8.65 3.49 15.29
C ALA A 19 8.22 3.63 13.80
N GLY A 20 7.81 4.83 13.37
CA GLY A 20 7.42 5.13 11.99
C GLY A 20 5.91 5.03 11.71
N ILE A 21 5.07 4.86 12.73
CA ILE A 21 3.61 4.95 12.55
C ILE A 21 3.23 6.41 12.32
N ARG A 22 2.52 6.65 11.23
CA ARG A 22 2.05 7.98 10.85
C ARG A 22 0.90 8.37 11.77
N ILE A 23 1.22 9.31 12.66
CA ILE A 23 0.28 9.93 13.58
C ILE A 23 0.59 11.40 13.53
N PHE A 24 -0.26 12.23 12.94
CA PHE A 24 0.00 13.68 12.87
C PHE A 24 -1.27 14.52 13.01
N GLY A 25 -2.44 13.87 13.13
CA GLY A 25 -3.67 14.48 13.57
C GLY A 25 -4.36 15.40 12.58
N SER A 26 -5.55 15.81 12.99
CA SER A 26 -6.45 16.72 12.27
C SER A 26 -6.58 18.11 12.85
N GLY A 27 -5.80 18.38 13.88
CA GLY A 27 -5.84 19.64 14.61
C GLY A 27 -5.16 20.78 13.89
N THR A 28 -5.49 22.00 14.34
CA THR A 28 -4.66 23.18 14.18
C THR A 28 -4.22 23.65 15.57
N PRO A 29 -2.94 23.58 15.95
CA PRO A 29 -1.83 22.98 15.20
C PRO A 29 -2.02 21.48 14.95
N LEU A 30 -1.28 20.93 13.96
CA LEU A 30 -1.16 19.48 13.78
C LEU A 30 -0.83 18.83 15.13
N ASP A 31 -1.17 17.55 15.27
CA ASP A 31 -0.81 16.71 16.40
C ASP A 31 -1.62 16.86 17.71
N THR A 32 -2.78 17.54 17.69
CA THR A 32 -3.62 17.66 18.91
C THR A 32 -4.55 16.45 19.16
N VAL A 33 -4.70 15.54 18.21
CA VAL A 33 -5.55 14.34 18.38
C VAL A 33 -4.82 13.23 19.13
N THR A 34 -5.59 12.36 19.78
CA THR A 34 -5.07 11.14 20.40
C THR A 34 -4.82 10.04 19.36
N VAL A 35 -4.00 9.03 19.70
CA VAL A 35 -3.77 7.87 18.80
C VAL A 35 -5.08 7.21 18.39
N ALA A 36 -5.98 6.99 19.35
CA ALA A 36 -7.28 6.37 19.11
C ALA A 36 -8.19 7.18 18.17
N GLN A 37 -7.97 8.49 18.03
CA GLN A 37 -8.71 9.34 17.09
C GLN A 37 -8.06 9.43 15.71
N ASP A 38 -6.77 9.11 15.61
CA ASP A 38 -5.97 9.22 14.37
C ASP A 38 -5.84 7.89 13.62
N LEU A 39 -6.03 6.76 14.30
CA LEU A 39 -5.99 5.44 13.66
C LEU A 39 -7.23 5.25 12.79
N GLU A 40 -7.01 4.93 11.51
CA GLU A 40 -8.02 4.80 10.45
C GLU A 40 -8.01 3.33 9.96
N PRO A 41 -8.88 2.46 10.50
CA PRO A 41 -8.93 1.05 10.10
C PRO A 41 -9.62 0.87 8.75
N GLU A 42 -9.01 0.10 7.85
CA GLU A 42 -9.51 -0.08 6.47
C GLU A 42 -10.00 -1.52 6.23
N TYR A 43 -9.08 -2.49 6.16
CA TYR A 43 -9.36 -3.88 5.83
C TYR A 43 -8.97 -4.85 6.93
N VAL A 44 -9.58 -6.04 6.94
CA VAL A 44 -9.33 -7.04 7.99
C VAL A 44 -9.17 -8.46 7.45
N VAL A 45 -8.35 -9.26 8.14
CA VAL A 45 -8.26 -10.70 7.91
C VAL A 45 -8.08 -11.48 9.21
N PHE A 46 -8.79 -12.60 9.34
CA PHE A 46 -8.65 -13.51 10.48
C PHE A 46 -7.47 -14.48 10.27
N SER A 47 -6.80 -14.83 11.36
CA SER A 47 -5.96 -16.02 11.39
C SER A 47 -6.81 -17.30 11.19
N PRO A 48 -6.26 -18.40 10.63
CA PRO A 48 -7.01 -19.62 10.37
C PRO A 48 -7.65 -20.25 11.61
N ASP A 49 -7.07 -20.06 12.79
CA ASP A 49 -7.60 -20.52 14.08
C ASP A 49 -8.60 -19.53 14.72
N SER A 50 -8.95 -18.45 14.01
CA SER A 50 -9.83 -17.35 14.44
C SER A 50 -9.42 -16.71 15.77
N ARG A 51 -8.15 -16.84 16.16
CA ARG A 51 -7.64 -16.24 17.38
C ARG A 51 -7.31 -14.76 17.19
N PHE A 52 -6.69 -14.43 16.07
CA PHE A 52 -6.25 -13.07 15.76
C PHE A 52 -7.03 -12.50 14.59
N LEU A 53 -7.32 -11.20 14.67
CA LEU A 53 -7.81 -10.39 13.58
C LEU A 53 -6.74 -9.33 13.30
N TYR A 54 -6.22 -9.31 12.08
CA TYR A 54 -5.28 -8.31 11.61
C TYR A 54 -6.05 -7.23 10.86
N VAL A 55 -5.73 -5.97 11.12
CA VAL A 55 -6.45 -4.81 10.61
C VAL A 55 -5.45 -3.84 9.99
N THR A 56 -5.59 -3.50 8.72
CA THR A 56 -4.78 -2.46 8.09
C THR A 56 -5.20 -1.09 8.63
N MET A 57 -4.19 -0.26 8.89
CA MET A 57 -4.36 1.15 9.25
C MET A 57 -3.66 1.94 8.15
N GLN A 58 -4.33 2.08 7.01
CA GLN A 58 -3.72 2.46 5.73
C GLN A 58 -2.95 3.78 5.83
N GLU A 59 -3.63 4.84 6.26
CA GLU A 59 -3.06 6.19 6.35
C GLU A 59 -2.03 6.29 7.48
N ASN A 60 -2.08 5.37 8.45
CA ASN A 60 -1.11 5.25 9.54
C ASN A 60 0.12 4.40 9.16
N ASN A 61 0.07 3.69 8.04
CA ASN A 61 1.12 2.77 7.56
C ASN A 61 1.48 1.71 8.61
N ALA A 62 0.45 1.05 9.16
CA ALA A 62 0.58 0.08 10.23
C ALA A 62 -0.44 -1.06 10.10
N ILE A 63 -0.21 -2.16 10.83
CA ILE A 63 -1.19 -3.23 11.01
C ILE A 63 -1.45 -3.41 12.51
N LEU A 64 -2.73 -3.35 12.89
CA LEU A 64 -3.21 -3.62 14.25
C LEU A 64 -3.59 -5.10 14.37
N THR A 65 -3.25 -5.71 15.51
CA THR A 65 -3.64 -7.07 15.86
C THR A 65 -4.62 -7.05 17.03
N ILE A 66 -5.78 -7.68 16.83
CA ILE A 66 -6.81 -7.90 17.84
C ILE A 66 -6.79 -9.38 18.25
N ASP A 67 -6.74 -9.65 19.55
CA ASP A 67 -7.03 -10.99 20.08
C ASP A 67 -8.54 -11.14 20.26
N VAL A 68 -9.16 -11.95 19.42
CA VAL A 68 -10.62 -12.14 19.36
C VAL A 68 -11.15 -12.80 20.62
N ARG A 69 -10.35 -13.64 21.29
CA ARG A 69 -10.75 -14.33 22.53
C ARG A 69 -10.74 -13.36 23.72
N GLN A 70 -9.71 -12.51 23.80
CA GLN A 70 -9.64 -11.43 24.78
C GLN A 70 -10.61 -10.29 24.45
N LYS A 71 -11.03 -10.20 23.18
CA LYS A 71 -11.85 -9.13 22.62
C LYS A 71 -11.20 -7.77 22.85
N ASP A 72 -9.89 -7.70 22.66
CA ASP A 72 -9.10 -6.50 22.88
C ASP A 72 -7.90 -6.50 21.93
N ILE A 73 -7.23 -5.36 21.80
CA ILE A 73 -5.94 -5.29 21.10
C ILE A 73 -4.91 -6.19 21.80
N ALA A 74 -4.05 -6.85 21.04
CA ALA A 74 -3.14 -7.87 21.54
C ALA A 74 -1.93 -7.28 22.31
N LEU A 75 -2.18 -6.56 23.40
CA LEU A 75 -1.19 -5.80 24.18
C LEU A 75 -0.19 -6.68 24.97
N ASN A 76 -0.51 -7.95 25.21
CA ASN A 76 0.20 -8.81 26.18
C ASN A 76 0.78 -10.09 25.57
N GLY A 77 1.01 -10.13 24.26
CA GLY A 77 1.66 -11.26 23.57
C GLY A 77 3.16 -11.07 23.33
N THR A 78 3.79 -12.06 22.69
CA THR A 78 5.09 -11.91 21.99
C THR A 78 5.02 -10.98 20.77
N LEU A 79 3.81 -10.52 20.43
CA LEU A 79 3.47 -9.67 19.29
C LEU A 79 3.19 -8.24 19.77
N PRO A 80 3.75 -7.19 19.14
CA PRO A 80 3.27 -5.83 19.37
C PRO A 80 1.81 -5.70 18.92
N ALA A 81 0.99 -4.99 19.70
CA ALA A 81 -0.44 -4.81 19.40
C ALA A 81 -0.67 -4.12 18.05
N ILE A 82 0.21 -3.20 17.68
CA ILE A 82 0.26 -2.52 16.39
C ILE A 82 1.72 -2.50 15.95
N PHE A 83 2.01 -2.88 14.71
CA PHE A 83 3.36 -2.82 14.18
C PHE A 83 3.44 -1.85 12.99
N PRO A 84 4.49 -1.00 12.95
CA PRO A 84 4.76 -0.12 11.82
C PRO A 84 5.23 -0.94 10.62
N LEU A 85 4.93 -0.47 9.41
CA LEU A 85 5.40 -1.10 8.18
C LEU A 85 6.72 -0.51 7.67
N GLY A 86 7.13 0.64 8.23
CA GLY A 86 8.31 1.38 7.77
C GLY A 86 8.13 1.99 6.39
N LEU A 87 9.23 2.43 5.77
CA LEU A 87 9.20 3.02 4.43
C LEU A 87 10.03 2.16 3.46
N LYS A 88 9.52 1.94 2.26
CA LYS A 88 10.25 1.33 1.15
C LYS A 88 11.19 2.36 0.53
N ASP A 89 12.46 2.00 0.39
CA ASP A 89 13.47 2.83 -0.25
C ASP A 89 13.44 2.67 -1.78
N LEU A 90 13.04 3.73 -2.50
CA LEU A 90 12.94 3.73 -3.97
C LEU A 90 14.28 4.05 -4.66
N THR A 91 15.39 4.17 -3.92
CA THR A 91 16.74 4.22 -4.50
C THR A 91 17.28 2.83 -4.83
N THR A 92 16.71 1.78 -4.24
CA THR A 92 17.19 0.41 -4.39
C THR A 92 16.81 -0.20 -5.75
N VAL A 93 17.76 -0.84 -6.42
CA VAL A 93 17.53 -1.54 -7.69
C VAL A 93 16.39 -2.56 -7.55
N GLY A 94 15.41 -2.49 -8.45
CA GLY A 94 14.19 -3.30 -8.38
C GLY A 94 13.01 -2.61 -7.69
N ASN A 95 13.18 -1.38 -7.18
CA ASN A 95 12.10 -0.52 -6.67
C ASN A 95 11.83 0.69 -7.58
N GLY A 96 12.19 0.60 -8.86
CA GLY A 96 12.03 1.72 -9.80
C GLY A 96 10.55 1.97 -10.14
N PHE A 97 10.19 3.21 -10.43
CA PHE A 97 8.84 3.59 -10.82
C PHE A 97 8.86 4.71 -11.86
N ASP A 98 7.77 4.86 -12.60
CA ASP A 98 7.59 6.02 -13.47
C ASP A 98 6.96 7.14 -12.65
N ALA A 99 7.74 8.21 -12.42
CA ALA A 99 7.42 9.27 -11.46
C ALA A 99 6.71 10.49 -12.05
N SER A 100 6.58 10.55 -13.38
CA SER A 100 6.07 11.73 -14.08
C SER A 100 5.08 11.34 -15.15
N ASP A 101 3.93 12.01 -15.16
CA ASP A 101 2.97 11.96 -16.27
C ASP A 101 3.42 12.79 -17.49
N ARG A 102 4.41 13.69 -17.34
CA ARG A 102 4.93 14.59 -18.40
C ARG A 102 6.14 14.08 -19.16
N SER A 103 6.86 13.09 -18.64
CA SER A 103 7.95 12.46 -19.39
C SER A 103 7.43 11.82 -20.69
N PRO A 104 8.19 11.86 -21.80
CA PRO A 104 7.71 11.38 -23.10
C PRO A 104 7.51 9.86 -23.18
N ALA A 105 8.08 9.10 -22.25
CA ALA A 105 8.01 7.65 -22.22
C ALA A 105 7.88 7.14 -20.79
N ALA A 106 7.26 5.96 -20.63
CA ALA A 106 7.24 5.23 -19.37
C ALA A 106 8.67 4.83 -18.97
N SER A 107 9.18 5.43 -17.91
CA SER A 107 10.56 5.32 -17.47
C SER A 107 10.62 4.91 -16.01
N LEU A 108 10.76 3.60 -15.77
CA LEU A 108 10.99 3.08 -14.42
C LEU A 108 12.41 3.43 -13.98
N ALA A 109 12.52 4.35 -13.03
CA ALA A 109 13.78 4.81 -12.49
C ALA A 109 13.75 4.80 -10.96
N ASN A 110 14.93 4.69 -10.36
CA ASN A 110 15.12 4.83 -8.93
C ASN A 110 15.34 6.30 -8.57
N TRP A 111 14.69 6.75 -7.50
CA TRP A 111 14.70 8.14 -7.05
C TRP A 111 14.97 8.21 -5.56
N ARG A 112 15.47 9.36 -5.08
CA ARG A 112 15.64 9.66 -3.64
C ARG A 112 14.28 9.94 -2.99
N VAL A 113 13.44 8.91 -3.00
CA VAL A 113 12.06 8.91 -2.54
C VAL A 113 11.88 7.69 -1.65
N LYS A 114 11.10 7.84 -0.59
CA LYS A 114 10.67 6.74 0.26
C LYS A 114 9.16 6.62 0.19
N ALA A 115 8.64 5.40 0.13
CA ALA A 115 7.21 5.14 0.07
C ALA A 115 6.71 4.53 1.37
N ALA A 116 5.65 5.09 1.95
CA ALA A 116 4.84 4.36 2.92
C ALA A 116 4.17 3.17 2.20
N TYR A 117 4.12 2.01 2.86
CA TYR A 117 3.40 0.86 2.31
C TYR A 117 1.91 1.16 2.25
N SER A 118 1.35 1.77 3.30
CA SER A 118 -0.05 2.24 3.36
C SER A 118 -1.04 1.27 2.70
N PRO A 119 -1.20 0.08 3.29
CA PRO A 119 -1.95 -0.98 2.65
C PRO A 119 -3.44 -0.79 2.78
N ASP A 120 -4.15 -0.95 1.68
CA ASP A 120 -5.61 -1.04 1.65
C ASP A 120 -6.02 -2.45 2.07
N ALA A 121 -6.00 -3.41 1.16
CA ALA A 121 -6.38 -4.78 1.46
C ALA A 121 -5.27 -5.60 2.13
N ILE A 122 -5.72 -6.62 2.87
CA ILE A 122 -4.88 -7.62 3.51
C ILE A 122 -5.46 -9.03 3.35
N ALA A 123 -4.61 -10.01 3.07
CA ALA A 123 -4.96 -11.42 3.07
C ALA A 123 -3.95 -12.23 3.88
N PHE A 124 -4.36 -13.45 4.24
CA PHE A 124 -3.56 -14.37 5.05
C PHE A 124 -3.20 -15.61 4.24
N PHE A 125 -2.02 -16.17 4.45
CA PHE A 125 -1.72 -17.52 3.98
C PHE A 125 -0.73 -18.25 4.89
N ASN A 126 -0.75 -19.58 4.80
CA ASN A 126 0.28 -20.43 5.41
C ASN A 126 1.23 -20.93 4.32
N ALA A 127 2.53 -20.90 4.62
CA ALA A 127 3.56 -21.53 3.81
C ALA A 127 4.61 -22.15 4.73
N ALA A 128 5.03 -23.38 4.44
CA ALA A 128 6.03 -24.10 5.23
C ALA A 128 5.77 -24.07 6.75
N GLN A 129 4.51 -24.26 7.17
CA GLN A 129 4.08 -24.24 8.59
C GLN A 129 4.26 -22.88 9.30
N ARG A 130 4.46 -21.79 8.55
CA ARG A 130 4.49 -20.41 9.06
C ARG A 130 3.34 -19.59 8.50
N ASN A 131 2.95 -18.60 9.29
CA ASN A 131 1.82 -17.73 9.01
C ASN A 131 2.32 -16.41 8.44
N TYR A 132 1.70 -15.99 7.33
CA TYR A 132 2.07 -14.78 6.62
C TYR A 132 0.84 -13.93 6.33
N LEU A 133 1.07 -12.63 6.30
CA LEU A 133 0.13 -11.66 5.77
C LEU A 133 0.64 -11.21 4.40
N VAL A 134 -0.27 -10.87 3.51
CA VAL A 134 0.05 -10.18 2.26
C VAL A 134 -0.81 -8.93 2.17
N THR A 135 -0.22 -7.80 1.81
CA THR A 135 -0.91 -6.51 1.69
C THR A 135 -0.82 -5.96 0.28
N ALA A 136 -1.88 -5.29 -0.16
CA ALA A 136 -1.90 -4.48 -1.37
C ALA A 136 -1.65 -3.01 -0.98
N ASN A 137 -0.60 -2.40 -1.53
CA ASN A 137 -0.06 -1.13 -1.07
C ASN A 137 -0.49 0.03 -1.98
N GLU A 138 -1.77 0.38 -1.93
CA GLU A 138 -2.40 1.39 -2.79
C GLU A 138 -1.98 2.80 -2.37
N GLY A 139 -2.34 3.18 -1.15
CA GLY A 139 -1.78 4.28 -0.38
C GLY A 139 -2.44 5.64 -0.58
N ASP A 140 -3.63 5.82 -0.01
CA ASP A 140 -4.26 7.15 0.05
C ASP A 140 -3.54 8.15 0.94
N TYR A 141 -3.79 9.42 0.63
CA TYR A 141 -3.45 10.56 1.46
C TYR A 141 -4.64 10.94 2.33
N ARG A 142 -4.35 11.50 3.50
CA ARG A 142 -5.40 12.00 4.39
C ARG A 142 -6.06 13.26 3.82
N GLU A 143 -7.37 13.19 3.63
CA GLU A 143 -8.21 14.32 3.25
C GLU A 143 -9.52 14.32 4.06
N TYR A 144 -9.57 15.13 5.11
CA TYR A 144 -10.81 15.29 5.89
C TYR A 144 -10.87 16.65 6.61
N GLY A 145 -12.03 17.28 6.56
CA GLY A 145 -12.25 18.61 7.10
C GLY A 145 -11.31 19.63 6.45
N ASN A 146 -10.35 20.14 7.23
CA ASN A 146 -9.35 21.10 6.75
C ASN A 146 -7.97 20.46 6.49
N ILE A 147 -7.85 19.14 6.66
CA ILE A 147 -6.61 18.43 6.31
C ILE A 147 -6.65 18.14 4.82
N LEU A 148 -5.57 18.51 4.17
CA LEU A 148 -5.18 18.03 2.85
C LEU A 148 -3.71 17.67 2.94
N GLU A 149 -3.37 16.40 3.05
CA GLU A 149 -1.99 15.96 3.18
C GLU A 149 -1.20 16.10 1.89
N GLU A 150 -1.84 15.75 0.77
CA GLU A 150 -1.20 15.69 -0.53
C GLU A 150 -0.67 17.07 -0.96
N THR A 151 0.54 17.07 -1.49
CA THR A 151 1.12 18.17 -2.26
C THR A 151 2.01 17.59 -3.36
N THR A 152 2.75 18.42 -4.07
CA THR A 152 3.71 17.97 -5.09
C THR A 152 5.14 18.26 -4.65
N VAL A 153 6.11 17.51 -5.16
CA VAL A 153 7.54 17.76 -4.88
C VAL A 153 7.95 19.19 -5.21
N SER A 154 7.42 19.78 -6.29
CA SER A 154 7.70 21.18 -6.67
C SER A 154 7.19 22.22 -5.67
N SER A 155 6.25 21.82 -4.79
CA SER A 155 5.70 22.66 -3.72
C SER A 155 6.44 22.49 -2.38
N LEU A 156 7.33 21.50 -2.27
CA LEU A 156 8.15 21.30 -1.07
C LEU A 156 9.34 22.27 -1.04
N ARG A 157 9.77 22.63 0.17
CA ARG A 157 11.06 23.29 0.40
C ARG A 157 12.07 22.17 0.64
N LEU A 158 12.85 21.78 -0.37
CA LEU A 158 13.84 20.69 -0.21
C LEU A 158 15.12 21.18 0.45
N ASP A 159 15.66 20.41 1.41
CA ASP A 159 16.98 20.67 1.98
C ASP A 159 18.04 20.64 0.88
N ARG A 160 18.89 21.66 0.87
CA ARG A 160 19.90 21.84 -0.19
C ARG A 160 21.04 20.83 -0.09
N ALA A 161 21.37 20.36 1.11
CA ALA A 161 22.44 19.38 1.30
C ALA A 161 21.98 17.97 0.92
N LYS A 162 20.72 17.60 1.17
CA LYS A 162 20.12 16.31 0.76
C LYS A 162 19.79 16.29 -0.73
N PHE A 163 19.34 17.40 -1.29
CA PHE A 163 18.94 17.54 -2.69
C PHE A 163 19.72 18.64 -3.43
N PRO A 164 21.06 18.49 -3.62
CA PRO A 164 21.89 19.47 -4.32
C PRO A 164 21.51 19.62 -5.82
N ASP A 165 20.77 18.66 -6.35
CA ASP A 165 20.24 18.56 -7.70
C ASP A 165 18.75 18.98 -7.82
N SER A 166 18.23 19.74 -6.84
CA SER A 166 16.82 20.16 -6.79
C SER A 166 16.33 20.85 -8.08
N THR A 167 17.18 21.61 -8.79
CA THR A 167 16.82 22.21 -10.09
C THR A 167 16.42 21.18 -11.16
N PHE A 168 16.97 19.97 -11.11
CA PHE A 168 16.57 18.87 -11.98
C PHE A 168 15.35 18.14 -11.43
N ILE A 169 15.37 17.79 -10.13
CA ILE A 169 14.31 17.01 -9.48
C ILE A 169 12.94 17.72 -9.56
N LEU A 170 12.91 19.05 -9.43
CA LEU A 170 11.68 19.84 -9.45
C LEU A 170 11.05 20.03 -10.84
N ARG A 171 11.67 19.52 -11.91
CA ARG A 171 11.08 19.57 -13.27
C ARG A 171 9.86 18.66 -13.35
N GLU A 172 8.87 19.06 -14.14
CA GLU A 172 7.63 18.28 -14.31
C GLU A 172 7.89 16.91 -14.94
N GLU A 173 8.91 16.79 -15.80
CA GLU A 173 9.32 15.53 -16.42
C GLU A 173 10.14 14.62 -15.48
N ALA A 174 10.51 15.13 -14.29
CA ALA A 174 11.24 14.42 -13.24
C ALA A 174 10.30 14.10 -12.07
N LEU A 175 10.52 14.67 -10.87
CA LEU A 175 9.66 14.45 -9.70
C LEU A 175 8.70 15.61 -9.44
N GLY A 176 8.82 16.75 -10.12
CA GLY A 176 8.17 17.99 -9.70
C GLY A 176 6.65 17.89 -9.48
N ARG A 177 5.97 17.01 -10.22
CA ARG A 177 4.52 16.77 -10.11
C ARG A 177 4.15 15.59 -9.20
N LEU A 178 5.12 14.78 -8.77
CA LEU A 178 4.88 13.60 -7.95
C LEU A 178 4.14 14.00 -6.66
N ALA A 179 2.99 13.37 -6.42
CA ALA A 179 2.19 13.50 -5.21
C ALA A 179 2.97 12.98 -4.01
N VAL A 180 3.02 13.77 -2.94
CA VAL A 180 3.83 13.53 -1.74
C VAL A 180 3.11 14.03 -0.50
N SER A 181 3.50 13.52 0.66
CA SER A 181 3.03 14.07 1.93
C SER A 181 3.73 15.39 2.22
N LYS A 182 2.98 16.42 2.60
CA LYS A 182 3.55 17.67 3.14
C LYS A 182 3.76 17.65 4.65
N PHE A 183 3.34 16.59 5.33
CA PHE A 183 3.43 16.44 6.79
C PHE A 183 4.57 15.54 7.24
N THR A 184 5.29 14.93 6.30
CA THR A 184 6.45 14.08 6.59
C THR A 184 7.66 14.51 5.75
N GLY A 185 8.83 14.02 6.11
CA GLY A 185 10.07 14.26 5.36
C GLY A 185 10.94 15.40 5.87
N ASP A 186 10.45 16.25 6.78
CA ASP A 186 11.27 17.14 7.62
C ASP A 186 11.75 16.33 8.85
N THR A 187 13.00 15.89 8.86
CA THR A 187 13.50 14.94 9.87
C THR A 187 14.21 15.62 11.04
N ASP A 188 14.62 16.88 10.89
CA ASP A 188 15.26 17.66 11.96
C ASP A 188 14.42 18.84 12.47
N GLY A 189 13.29 19.13 11.84
CA GLY A 189 12.28 20.09 12.29
C GLY A 189 12.59 21.53 11.93
N ASP A 190 13.46 21.78 10.95
CA ASP A 190 13.84 23.15 10.54
C ASP A 190 12.88 23.78 9.50
N GLY A 191 11.90 23.00 9.04
CA GLY A 191 10.85 23.38 8.10
C GLY A 191 11.21 23.18 6.63
N ASP A 192 12.35 22.60 6.30
CA ASP A 192 12.62 22.02 4.97
C ASP A 192 12.55 20.48 4.98
N ASN A 193 12.47 19.90 3.79
CA ASN A 193 12.31 18.47 3.61
C ASN A 193 13.68 17.84 3.35
N ASP A 194 14.16 17.06 4.31
CA ASP A 194 15.30 16.16 4.18
C ASP A 194 15.02 14.94 3.28
N GLU A 195 13.75 14.54 3.23
CA GLU A 195 13.29 13.35 2.54
C GLU A 195 12.00 13.64 1.76
N ILE A 196 11.82 12.94 0.65
CA ILE A 196 10.59 12.97 -0.14
C ILE A 196 9.80 11.69 0.15
N HIS A 197 8.59 11.83 0.69
CA HIS A 197 7.74 10.71 1.07
C HIS A 197 6.48 10.64 0.20
N VAL A 198 6.23 9.49 -0.41
CA VAL A 198 4.97 9.16 -1.10
C VAL A 198 4.15 8.17 -0.28
N ASN A 199 2.83 8.16 -0.49
CA ASN A 199 1.99 7.08 -0.02
C ASN A 199 1.77 6.07 -1.16
N GLY A 200 1.71 4.80 -0.80
CA GLY A 200 1.61 3.70 -1.77
C GLY A 200 2.98 3.25 -2.25
N ALA A 201 3.36 2.04 -1.86
CA ALA A 201 4.64 1.45 -2.25
C ALA A 201 4.65 0.90 -3.69
N ARG A 202 3.52 1.02 -4.41
CA ARG A 202 3.31 0.54 -5.79
C ARG A 202 3.60 -0.96 -5.95
N SER A 203 3.39 -1.69 -4.86
CA SER A 203 3.76 -3.09 -4.69
C SER A 203 2.70 -3.84 -3.91
N PHE A 204 2.87 -5.16 -3.80
CA PHE A 204 2.29 -5.91 -2.70
C PHE A 204 3.44 -6.43 -1.83
N THR A 205 3.15 -6.67 -0.55
CA THR A 205 4.18 -7.06 0.42
C THR A 205 3.75 -8.25 1.24
N ILE A 206 4.70 -9.15 1.51
CA ILE A 206 4.53 -10.31 2.41
C ILE A 206 5.18 -9.97 3.75
N TRP A 207 4.44 -10.20 4.82
CA TRP A 207 4.85 -9.98 6.20
C TRP A 207 4.77 -11.27 7.00
N ASP A 208 5.67 -11.44 7.98
CA ASP A 208 5.57 -12.51 8.96
C ASP A 208 4.48 -12.15 9.99
N ALA A 209 3.40 -12.93 10.03
CA ALA A 209 2.24 -12.64 10.87
C ALA A 209 2.52 -12.75 12.38
N SER A 210 3.66 -13.33 12.78
CA SER A 210 4.05 -13.56 14.18
C SER A 210 4.92 -12.47 14.79
N ASN A 211 5.40 -11.52 13.98
CA ASN A 211 6.24 -10.40 14.46
C ASN A 211 6.10 -9.12 13.63
N GLY A 212 5.40 -9.15 12.49
CA GLY A 212 5.22 -8.00 11.60
C GLY A 212 6.43 -7.70 10.71
N ASN A 213 7.46 -8.56 10.69
CA ASN A 213 8.65 -8.33 9.90
C ASN A 213 8.36 -8.47 8.40
N LEU A 214 8.96 -7.58 7.61
CA LEU A 214 9.01 -7.69 6.16
C LEU A 214 9.66 -9.02 5.75
N VAL A 215 8.96 -9.80 4.93
CA VAL A 215 9.46 -11.06 4.36
C VAL A 215 9.92 -10.86 2.93
N TRP A 216 9.10 -10.20 2.12
CA TRP A 216 9.40 -9.91 0.72
C TRP A 216 8.46 -8.82 0.19
N ASP A 217 8.96 -7.91 -0.64
CA ASP A 217 8.16 -6.90 -1.35
C ASP A 217 8.28 -7.10 -2.86
N SER A 218 7.20 -6.83 -3.59
CA SER A 218 7.19 -6.99 -5.04
C SER A 218 7.97 -5.93 -5.81
N GLY A 219 8.64 -5.00 -5.15
CA GLY A 219 9.48 -4.00 -5.80
C GLY A 219 8.71 -3.25 -6.88
N ASP A 220 9.22 -3.30 -8.10
CA ASP A 220 8.68 -2.67 -9.31
C ASP A 220 7.95 -3.65 -10.24
N TRP A 221 7.63 -4.86 -9.77
CA TRP A 221 7.00 -5.88 -10.61
C TRP A 221 5.70 -5.40 -11.25
N LEU A 222 4.82 -4.73 -10.48
CA LEU A 222 3.52 -4.27 -10.99
C LEU A 222 3.66 -3.17 -12.06
N GLU A 223 4.61 -2.25 -11.86
CA GLU A 223 5.01 -1.26 -12.87
C GLU A 223 5.54 -1.94 -14.14
N ARG A 224 6.42 -2.95 -14.00
CA ARG A 224 7.00 -3.67 -15.14
C ARG A 224 5.97 -4.47 -15.93
N ILE A 225 5.08 -5.19 -15.24
CA ILE A 225 4.04 -6.02 -15.85
C ILE A 225 3.12 -5.18 -16.73
N THR A 226 2.79 -3.96 -16.29
CA THR A 226 1.82 -3.10 -16.96
C THR A 226 2.48 -2.11 -17.94
N ARG A 227 3.81 -1.95 -17.90
CA ARG A 227 4.58 -0.92 -18.63
C ARG A 227 4.19 -0.73 -20.09
N ASP A 228 4.11 -1.82 -20.84
CA ASP A 228 3.88 -1.78 -22.29
C ASP A 228 2.39 -1.75 -22.66
N SER A 229 1.51 -1.79 -21.67
CA SER A 229 0.07 -1.61 -21.84
C SER A 229 -0.29 -0.16 -22.17
N ILE A 230 -1.35 0.02 -22.96
CA ILE A 230 -2.00 1.32 -23.13
C ILE A 230 -2.59 1.85 -21.81
N TYR A 231 -2.82 0.95 -20.84
CA TYR A 231 -3.34 1.24 -19.51
C TYR A 231 -2.25 1.52 -18.47
N PHE A 232 -0.97 1.51 -18.85
CA PHE A 232 0.12 1.77 -17.91
C PHE A 232 -0.12 3.06 -17.10
N ASN A 233 -0.23 2.93 -15.77
CA ASN A 233 -0.59 3.99 -14.83
C ASN A 233 -1.73 4.90 -15.35
N ALA A 234 -2.73 4.33 -16.01
CA ALA A 234 -3.86 5.07 -16.54
C ALA A 234 -4.98 5.18 -15.52
N ASN A 235 -5.63 6.34 -15.46
CA ASN A 235 -6.84 6.52 -14.66
C ASN A 235 -8.04 5.77 -15.27
N ASN A 236 -9.07 5.55 -14.47
CA ASN A 236 -10.35 4.96 -14.86
C ASN A 236 -11.53 5.93 -14.86
N SER A 237 -11.35 7.15 -14.32
CA SER A 237 -12.40 8.18 -14.28
C SER A 237 -12.46 9.08 -15.52
N ASN A 238 -11.49 8.96 -16.44
CA ASN A 238 -11.41 9.81 -17.63
C ASN A 238 -12.27 9.27 -18.78
N THR A 239 -12.77 10.18 -19.63
CA THR A 239 -13.52 9.84 -20.86
C THR A 239 -12.65 9.17 -21.94
N ASN A 240 -11.32 9.19 -21.78
CA ASN A 240 -10.33 8.55 -22.66
C ASN A 240 -9.25 7.85 -21.82
N ILE A 241 -8.64 6.80 -22.38
CA ILE A 241 -7.48 6.15 -21.77
C ILE A 241 -6.28 7.08 -21.88
N ALA A 242 -5.80 7.58 -20.75
CA ALA A 242 -4.62 8.43 -20.65
C ALA A 242 -3.48 7.64 -19.99
N ARG A 243 -2.59 7.07 -20.81
CA ARG A 243 -1.40 6.36 -20.34
C ARG A 243 -0.53 7.31 -19.51
N LYS A 244 0.04 6.83 -18.40
CA LYS A 244 0.87 7.55 -17.42
C LYS A 244 0.13 8.61 -16.58
N ASN A 245 -1.18 8.76 -16.68
CA ASN A 245 -1.92 9.82 -15.97
C ASN A 245 -1.88 9.70 -14.43
N ARG A 246 -1.53 8.52 -13.89
CA ARG A 246 -1.31 8.26 -12.46
C ARG A 246 0.17 8.06 -12.12
N SER A 247 1.09 8.23 -13.07
CA SER A 247 2.53 8.06 -12.83
C SER A 247 3.09 9.08 -11.84
N ASP A 248 2.60 10.32 -11.88
CA ASP A 248 2.89 11.34 -10.86
C ASP A 248 2.09 11.14 -9.56
N ASN A 249 1.31 10.06 -9.41
CA ASN A 249 0.47 9.80 -8.24
C ASN A 249 0.78 8.42 -7.60
N LYS A 250 -0.20 7.51 -7.56
CA LYS A 250 -0.07 6.16 -6.94
C LYS A 250 0.30 5.05 -7.93
N GLY A 251 0.47 5.37 -9.22
CA GLY A 251 1.01 4.46 -10.23
C GLY A 251 0.07 3.29 -10.59
N PRO A 252 0.47 2.02 -10.34
CA PRO A 252 -0.32 0.84 -10.67
C PRO A 252 -1.43 0.54 -9.65
N GLU A 253 -1.43 1.19 -8.48
CA GLU A 253 -2.52 1.16 -7.48
C GLU A 253 -3.00 -0.26 -7.09
N PRO A 254 -2.13 -1.08 -6.47
CA PRO A 254 -2.55 -2.38 -5.95
C PRO A 254 -3.49 -2.20 -4.75
N GLU A 255 -4.73 -2.65 -4.91
CA GLU A 255 -5.86 -2.29 -4.04
C GLU A 255 -6.38 -3.52 -3.29
N GLY A 256 -6.84 -4.52 -4.03
CA GLY A 256 -7.32 -5.79 -3.48
C GLY A 256 -6.21 -6.84 -3.43
N VAL A 257 -6.25 -7.70 -2.40
CA VAL A 257 -5.45 -8.93 -2.36
C VAL A 257 -6.24 -10.13 -1.84
N ALA A 258 -6.09 -11.27 -2.51
CA ALA A 258 -6.61 -12.55 -2.07
C ALA A 258 -5.54 -13.65 -2.19
N THR A 259 -5.68 -14.72 -1.43
CA THR A 259 -4.78 -15.88 -1.50
C THR A 259 -5.57 -17.16 -1.75
N ALA A 260 -4.95 -18.13 -2.44
CA ALA A 260 -5.55 -19.44 -2.64
C ALA A 260 -4.51 -20.54 -2.84
N VAL A 261 -4.90 -21.78 -2.52
CA VAL A 261 -4.09 -22.97 -2.85
C VAL A 261 -4.64 -23.62 -4.12
N LEU A 262 -3.84 -23.58 -5.18
CA LEU A 262 -4.14 -24.19 -6.48
C LEU A 262 -3.12 -25.29 -6.77
N ASN A 263 -3.59 -26.54 -6.90
CA ASN A 263 -2.78 -27.71 -7.21
C ASN A 263 -1.55 -27.84 -6.28
N GLY A 264 -1.73 -27.61 -4.98
CA GLY A 264 -0.69 -27.72 -3.96
C GLY A 264 0.27 -26.52 -3.90
N ARG A 265 0.04 -25.45 -4.66
CA ARG A 265 0.82 -24.20 -4.62
C ARG A 265 -0.04 -23.06 -4.09
N THR A 266 0.55 -22.23 -3.24
CA THR A 266 -0.11 -21.01 -2.74
C THR A 266 0.12 -19.87 -3.72
N TYR A 267 -0.94 -19.16 -4.07
CA TYR A 267 -0.91 -17.96 -4.90
C TYR A 267 -1.46 -16.76 -4.14
N ALA A 268 -0.86 -15.60 -4.38
CA ALA A 268 -1.45 -14.30 -4.09
C ALA A 268 -1.97 -13.69 -5.40
N PHE A 269 -3.16 -13.12 -5.35
CA PHE A 269 -3.82 -12.42 -6.43
C PHE A 269 -3.98 -10.97 -6.00
N VAL A 270 -3.43 -10.05 -6.78
CA VAL A 270 -3.39 -8.62 -6.48
C VAL A 270 -4.16 -7.90 -7.58
N SER A 271 -5.24 -7.22 -7.20
CA SER A 271 -6.05 -6.42 -8.12
C SER A 271 -5.44 -5.02 -8.22
N LEU A 272 -5.49 -4.42 -9.42
CA LEU A 272 -4.92 -3.10 -9.68
C LEU A 272 -6.05 -2.11 -9.92
N GLU A 273 -6.30 -1.21 -8.97
CA GLU A 273 -7.20 -0.08 -9.15
C GLU A 273 -6.70 0.79 -10.31
N ARG A 274 -7.63 1.51 -10.95
CA ARG A 274 -7.41 2.33 -12.15
C ARG A 274 -6.92 1.55 -13.36
N VAL A 275 -5.70 1.01 -13.37
CA VAL A 275 -5.10 0.26 -14.49
C VAL A 275 -5.99 -0.92 -14.88
N GLY A 276 -6.57 -1.59 -13.87
CA GLY A 276 -7.42 -2.75 -14.04
C GLY A 276 -6.65 -4.07 -14.01
N GLY A 277 -7.40 -5.16 -13.88
CA GLY A 277 -6.87 -6.52 -13.94
C GLY A 277 -6.29 -7.03 -12.63
N VAL A 278 -5.84 -8.29 -12.69
CA VAL A 278 -5.34 -9.04 -11.53
C VAL A 278 -4.00 -9.68 -11.90
N ALA A 279 -2.98 -9.42 -11.09
CA ALA A 279 -1.69 -10.08 -11.16
C ALA A 279 -1.67 -11.26 -10.17
N ALA A 280 -1.20 -12.42 -10.62
CA ALA A 280 -1.07 -13.62 -9.81
C ALA A 280 0.41 -13.98 -9.61
N PHE A 281 0.78 -14.22 -8.36
CA PHE A 281 2.12 -14.62 -7.95
C PHE A 281 2.06 -15.92 -7.17
N ASN A 282 2.91 -16.88 -7.50
CA ASN A 282 3.11 -18.07 -6.69
C ASN A 282 3.98 -17.70 -5.48
N VAL A 283 3.38 -17.75 -4.29
CA VAL A 283 3.98 -17.41 -2.99
C VAL A 283 4.23 -18.64 -2.13
N THR A 284 4.24 -19.84 -2.72
CA THR A 284 4.57 -21.09 -2.01
C THR A 284 5.91 -21.00 -1.28
N ASN A 285 6.89 -20.32 -1.89
CA ASN A 285 8.09 -19.85 -1.21
C ASN A 285 7.97 -18.32 -0.98
N PRO A 286 7.56 -17.87 0.22
CA PRO A 286 7.31 -16.45 0.47
C PRO A 286 8.56 -15.58 0.43
N GLN A 287 9.76 -16.17 0.52
CA GLN A 287 11.05 -15.47 0.39
C GLN A 287 11.46 -15.24 -1.07
N ASN A 288 10.86 -15.97 -2.01
CA ASN A 288 11.13 -15.83 -3.43
C ASN A 288 9.86 -16.12 -4.26
N PRO A 289 8.84 -15.24 -4.20
CA PRO A 289 7.67 -15.35 -5.05
C PRO A 289 8.01 -15.30 -6.54
N THR A 290 7.18 -15.94 -7.35
CA THR A 290 7.34 -15.96 -8.82
C THR A 290 6.07 -15.48 -9.50
N PHE A 291 6.21 -14.60 -10.49
CA PHE A 291 5.09 -14.14 -11.30
C PHE A 291 4.50 -15.31 -12.10
N ALA A 292 3.17 -15.45 -12.08
CA ALA A 292 2.45 -16.48 -12.81
C ALA A 292 1.76 -15.90 -14.05
N THR A 293 0.93 -14.87 -13.87
CA THR A 293 0.19 -14.23 -14.96
C THR A 293 -0.38 -12.88 -14.53
N TYR A 294 -0.74 -12.05 -15.49
CA TYR A 294 -1.56 -10.86 -15.30
C TYR A 294 -2.66 -10.89 -16.34
N THR A 295 -3.91 -10.75 -15.90
CA THR A 295 -5.07 -10.70 -16.78
C THR A 295 -5.81 -9.41 -16.56
N ASN A 296 -6.08 -8.69 -17.63
CA ASN A 296 -6.89 -7.48 -17.61
C ASN A 296 -7.98 -7.62 -18.67
N ASN A 297 -9.23 -7.59 -18.23
CA ASN A 297 -10.41 -7.68 -19.08
C ASN A 297 -10.94 -6.29 -19.48
N ARG A 298 -10.31 -5.19 -19.04
CA ARG A 298 -10.71 -3.83 -19.38
C ARG A 298 -10.69 -3.63 -20.90
N ARG A 299 -11.83 -3.18 -21.45
CA ARG A 299 -12.01 -2.83 -22.86
C ARG A 299 -12.44 -1.37 -23.00
N GLY A 300 -11.53 -0.52 -23.46
CA GLY A 300 -11.84 0.90 -23.67
C GLY A 300 -12.17 1.64 -22.37
N VAL A 301 -13.25 2.43 -22.40
CA VAL A 301 -13.66 3.37 -21.33
C VAL A 301 -15.00 3.05 -20.67
N ALA A 302 -15.79 2.11 -21.22
CA ALA A 302 -17.07 1.69 -20.62
C ALA A 302 -17.61 0.40 -21.24
N THR A 303 -17.66 -0.69 -20.45
CA THR A 303 -18.64 -1.81 -20.46
C THR A 303 -18.23 -2.91 -19.47
N ASP A 304 -16.94 -2.98 -19.12
CA ASP A 304 -16.32 -4.05 -18.32
C ASP A 304 -15.75 -3.46 -17.01
N ASP A 305 -15.09 -4.27 -16.18
CA ASP A 305 -14.39 -3.78 -14.98
C ASP A 305 -13.33 -2.72 -15.35
N LEU A 306 -13.38 -1.58 -14.67
CA LEU A 306 -12.54 -0.40 -14.90
C LEU A 306 -11.48 -0.20 -13.81
N GLY A 307 -11.25 -1.18 -12.95
CA GLY A 307 -10.35 -1.03 -11.80
C GLY A 307 -10.97 -1.75 -10.61
N PRO A 308 -10.59 -3.02 -10.38
CA PRO A 308 -11.12 -3.80 -9.28
C PRO A 308 -10.56 -3.35 -7.94
N GLU A 309 -11.47 -3.01 -7.03
CA GLU A 309 -11.19 -2.66 -5.63
C GLU A 309 -11.31 -3.91 -4.75
N GLY A 310 -12.44 -4.63 -4.88
CA GLY A 310 -12.66 -5.90 -4.20
C GLY A 310 -12.13 -7.09 -5.00
N ILE A 311 -11.54 -8.06 -4.30
CA ILE A 311 -11.16 -9.37 -4.85
C ILE A 311 -11.55 -10.50 -3.91
N LEU A 312 -12.13 -11.57 -4.46
CA LEU A 312 -12.49 -12.77 -3.71
C LEU A 312 -12.13 -14.03 -4.50
N PHE A 313 -11.49 -14.97 -3.81
CA PHE A 313 -11.33 -16.33 -4.31
C PHE A 313 -12.50 -17.21 -3.83
N ILE A 314 -13.11 -17.95 -4.76
CA ILE A 314 -14.21 -18.87 -4.45
C ILE A 314 -13.72 -20.31 -4.67
N ASN A 315 -13.88 -21.17 -3.67
CA ASN A 315 -13.54 -22.59 -3.82
C ASN A 315 -14.50 -23.28 -4.80
N ALA A 316 -14.03 -24.37 -5.40
CA ALA A 316 -14.84 -25.18 -6.31
C ALA A 316 -16.19 -25.60 -5.71
N ALA A 317 -16.18 -26.05 -4.45
CA ALA A 317 -17.38 -26.50 -3.74
C ALA A 317 -18.41 -25.38 -3.52
N ASP A 318 -17.96 -24.12 -3.53
CA ASP A 318 -18.80 -22.94 -3.28
C ASP A 318 -19.22 -22.26 -4.60
N SER A 319 -18.86 -22.83 -5.75
CA SER A 319 -19.14 -22.28 -7.08
C SER A 319 -20.24 -23.07 -7.82
N PRO A 320 -21.14 -22.41 -8.58
CA PRO A 320 -22.20 -23.10 -9.33
C PRO A 320 -21.70 -24.08 -10.39
N ASP A 321 -20.47 -23.91 -10.90
CA ASP A 321 -19.90 -24.70 -11.99
C ASP A 321 -18.69 -25.56 -11.57
N ASN A 322 -18.44 -25.70 -10.27
CA ASN A 322 -17.31 -26.43 -9.68
C ASN A 322 -15.92 -25.91 -10.14
N LYS A 323 -15.83 -24.66 -10.56
CA LYS A 323 -14.55 -24.01 -10.88
C LYS A 323 -14.04 -23.18 -9.71
N LYS A 324 -12.79 -22.74 -9.78
CA LYS A 324 -12.15 -21.91 -8.75
C LYS A 324 -11.98 -20.47 -9.25
N PRO A 325 -13.06 -19.67 -9.36
CA PRO A 325 -12.94 -18.34 -9.90
C PRO A 325 -12.28 -17.38 -8.91
N ILE A 326 -11.59 -16.39 -9.47
CA ILE A 326 -11.33 -15.12 -8.82
C ILE A 326 -12.41 -14.17 -9.30
N THR A 327 -13.21 -13.64 -8.39
CA THR A 327 -14.19 -12.60 -8.67
C THR A 327 -13.63 -11.25 -8.24
N ILE A 328 -13.92 -10.24 -9.02
CA ILE A 328 -13.49 -8.86 -8.78
C ILE A 328 -14.69 -7.92 -8.85
N GLY A 329 -14.62 -6.80 -8.13
CA GLY A 329 -15.68 -5.80 -8.08
C GLY A 329 -15.15 -4.42 -7.70
N LYS A 330 -16.00 -3.42 -7.90
CA LYS A 330 -15.92 -2.13 -7.20
C LYS A 330 -16.90 -2.17 -6.03
#